data_AF-A0A0P9RSW9-F1
#
_entry.id   AF-A0A0P9RSW9-F1
#
_cell.length_a   1.000
_cell.length_b   1.000
_cell.length_c   1.000
_cell.angle_alpha   90.00
_cell.angle_beta   90.00
_cell.angle_gamma   90.00
#
_symmetry.space_group_name_H-M   'P 1'
#
loop_
_entity.id
_entity.type
_entity.pdbx_description
1 polymer ?
#
loop_
_entity_poly.entity_id
_entity_poly.type
_entity_poly.pdbx_seq_one_letter_code
_entity_poly.pdbx_strand_id
1 'polypeptide(L)'
;MGEACAGVRRYPGRWRLVPRRFLVPQAKQPSSSASWAKAGSQPRLAAIGLPQRSDIMASSGQSVLCVYRYDGLDRLADCAPAGQGDNRLFYQKSRLATQIQGQIQYTLLRTDEYLLAQWRMENNQSDCALLATDQQQTVIAAQGLAFAYMPYGDHHPAAGPMNLPGFTGQRVDPVTGHYLLGNGYRAFNPVLMRFNSPDSLSPFGEGGLNAYGYCGGDPVNRMDANGHVPSLLRPLLKVMRFFKPKPIKNLKVISEDIVVFEDTANGAKRINFFGHGNRVKEHGYHPIITADRNFSPDQLNHLAATSGIDFDKYQKIRLVMCNSGSEGSGSFAALFSEITQKPVKSYISKVFVDRGPEKIASMITNKSDSIRWLDGGKNQYDKGLNIVKKNVHAPGSFKFKEFSYKPVVHQLTEL
;
A
#
# COMPACT_ATOMS: atom_id res chain seq x y z
N MET A 1 -14.33 2.45 13.34
CA MET A 1 -13.07 2.21 12.58
C MET A 1 -12.04 1.59 13.53
N GLY A 2 -11.36 0.49 13.18
CA GLY A 2 -10.29 -0.13 13.99
C GLY A 2 -9.42 -1.06 13.12
N GLU A 3 -8.16 -1.38 13.47
CA GLU A 3 -7.26 -2.06 12.51
C GLU A 3 -6.07 -2.98 12.99
N ALA A 4 -5.67 -3.86 12.04
CA ALA A 4 -4.36 -4.51 11.80
C ALA A 4 -3.96 -5.76 12.62
N CYS A 5 -3.56 -6.93 12.07
CA CYS A 5 -2.62 -7.38 11.00
C CYS A 5 -1.16 -7.62 11.49
N ALA A 6 -0.38 -8.66 11.11
CA ALA A 6 -0.65 -9.94 10.37
C ALA A 6 0.46 -11.03 10.60
N GLY A 7 0.38 -12.24 9.98
CA GLY A 7 1.44 -13.30 9.93
C GLY A 7 1.36 -14.47 10.97
N VAL A 8 2.13 -15.59 11.01
CA VAL A 8 3.04 -16.37 10.09
C VAL A 8 3.19 -17.87 10.62
N ARG A 9 3.89 -18.80 9.90
CA ARG A 9 4.50 -20.14 10.25
C ARG A 9 3.71 -21.46 9.92
N ARG A 10 4.32 -22.57 9.42
CA ARG A 10 5.60 -22.83 8.64
C ARG A 10 5.70 -24.28 8.07
N TYR A 11 6.63 -24.51 7.09
CA TYR A 11 7.26 -25.78 6.62
C TYR A 11 6.50 -26.71 5.62
N PRO A 12 7.18 -27.67 4.93
CA PRO A 12 8.38 -27.51 4.07
C PRO A 12 8.32 -28.30 2.72
N GLY A 13 9.30 -28.09 1.81
CA GLY A 13 9.49 -28.93 0.61
C GLY A 13 10.75 -28.60 -0.21
N ARG A 14 11.37 -29.59 -0.86
CA ARG A 14 12.58 -29.46 -1.73
C ARG A 14 12.31 -30.06 -3.12
N TRP A 15 12.80 -29.40 -4.16
CA TRP A 15 13.16 -30.03 -5.44
C TRP A 15 14.43 -29.38 -6.02
N ARG A 16 15.20 -30.13 -6.82
CA ARG A 16 16.34 -29.63 -7.62
C ARG A 16 15.93 -29.58 -9.09
N LEU A 17 16.51 -28.65 -9.84
CA LEU A 17 16.54 -28.67 -11.31
C LEU A 17 17.97 -28.45 -11.80
N VAL A 18 18.31 -29.07 -12.93
CA VAL A 18 19.65 -29.06 -13.53
C VAL A 18 19.65 -28.09 -14.73
N PRO A 19 20.66 -27.21 -14.88
CA PRO A 19 20.69 -26.27 -15.99
C PRO A 19 21.05 -26.97 -17.31
N ARG A 20 20.18 -26.86 -18.33
CA ARG A 20 20.59 -27.04 -19.72
C ARG A 20 21.11 -25.70 -20.26
N ARG A 21 22.35 -25.68 -20.76
CA ARG A 21 22.85 -24.58 -21.59
C ARG A 21 22.24 -24.71 -22.99
N PHE A 22 21.78 -23.60 -23.55
CA PHE A 22 21.70 -23.37 -24.99
C PHE A 22 22.30 -21.99 -25.29
N LEU A 23 22.89 -21.84 -26.47
CA LEU A 23 23.70 -20.69 -26.87
C LEU A 23 23.12 -20.08 -28.16
N VAL A 24 22.93 -18.75 -28.15
CA VAL A 24 23.04 -17.85 -29.33
C VAL A 24 21.91 -18.02 -30.39
N PRO A 25 21.51 -16.99 -31.17
CA PRO A 25 22.07 -15.64 -31.29
C PRO A 25 21.17 -14.49 -30.80
N GLN A 26 21.79 -13.32 -30.57
CA GLN A 26 21.09 -12.04 -30.48
C GLN A 26 20.94 -11.41 -31.86
N ALA A 27 19.72 -11.00 -32.23
CA ALA A 27 19.52 -9.97 -33.25
C ALA A 27 19.79 -8.58 -32.63
N LYS A 28 20.58 -7.73 -33.28
CA LYS A 28 20.88 -6.37 -32.79
C LYS A 28 19.72 -5.43 -33.08
N GLN A 29 19.00 -5.03 -32.03
CA GLN A 29 18.11 -3.86 -32.08
C GLN A 29 18.94 -2.57 -32.30
N PRO A 30 18.44 -1.57 -33.05
CA PRO A 30 19.09 -0.27 -33.17
C PRO A 30 18.99 0.52 -31.86
N SER A 31 20.04 1.27 -31.52
CA SER A 31 20.05 2.12 -30.32
C SER A 31 19.32 3.44 -30.58
N SER A 32 18.07 3.57 -30.11
CA SER A 32 17.35 4.84 -30.06
C SER A 32 17.53 5.53 -28.70
N SER A 33 17.55 6.86 -28.71
CA SER A 33 17.65 7.67 -27.49
C SER A 33 16.51 8.68 -27.42
N ALA A 34 15.80 8.72 -26.29
CA ALA A 34 14.78 9.73 -26.01
C ALA A 34 15.43 10.93 -25.29
N SER A 35 15.46 12.09 -25.94
CA SER A 35 16.07 13.32 -25.41
C SER A 35 15.01 14.31 -24.93
N TRP A 36 15.30 14.96 -23.80
CA TRP A 36 14.42 15.95 -23.16
C TRP A 36 14.75 17.37 -23.62
N ALA A 37 13.75 18.11 -24.08
CA ALA A 37 13.85 19.56 -24.26
C ALA A 37 13.54 20.30 -22.94
N LYS A 38 14.10 21.51 -22.77
CA LYS A 38 13.75 22.38 -21.64
C LYS A 38 12.27 22.82 -21.74
N ALA A 39 11.64 23.05 -20.60
CA ALA A 39 10.29 23.61 -20.55
C ALA A 39 10.27 25.00 -21.21
N GLY A 40 9.41 25.18 -22.22
CA GLY A 40 9.23 26.45 -22.94
C GLY A 40 8.81 26.28 -24.41
N SER A 41 9.30 25.22 -25.07
CA SER A 41 8.99 24.93 -26.49
C SER A 41 8.24 23.59 -26.65
N GLN A 42 7.30 23.52 -27.58
CA GLN A 42 6.85 22.22 -28.11
C GLN A 42 7.88 21.71 -29.14
N PRO A 43 8.18 20.40 -29.22
CA PRO A 43 7.77 19.33 -28.29
C PRO A 43 8.74 19.16 -27.11
N ARG A 44 8.30 18.47 -26.04
CA ARG A 44 9.16 18.19 -24.87
C ARG A 44 10.05 16.95 -25.00
N LEU A 45 9.63 15.96 -25.79
CA LEU A 45 10.42 14.76 -26.11
C LEU A 45 10.49 14.55 -27.62
N ALA A 46 11.67 14.13 -28.07
CA ALA A 46 11.88 13.47 -29.35
C ALA A 46 12.60 12.13 -29.14
N ALA A 47 12.16 11.09 -29.83
CA ALA A 47 12.97 9.90 -30.04
C ALA A 47 13.88 10.17 -31.25
N ILE A 48 15.20 10.04 -31.06
CA ILE A 48 16.20 10.32 -32.11
C ILE A 48 16.99 9.03 -32.39
N GLY A 49 17.16 8.73 -33.67
CA GLY A 49 18.04 7.67 -34.14
C GLY A 49 19.44 8.20 -34.46
N LEU A 50 20.46 7.41 -34.15
CA LEU A 50 21.81 7.60 -34.68
C LEU A 50 22.03 6.62 -35.84
N PRO A 51 22.58 7.05 -37.00
CA PRO A 51 22.95 6.13 -38.07
C PRO A 51 24.06 5.17 -37.60
N GLN A 52 24.11 3.97 -38.20
CA GLN A 52 25.15 3.00 -37.86
C GLN A 52 26.54 3.53 -38.25
N ARG A 53 27.53 3.20 -37.42
CA ARG A 53 28.87 3.78 -37.45
C ARG A 53 29.71 3.24 -38.62
N SER A 54 29.73 3.96 -39.73
CA SER A 54 30.84 4.01 -40.68
C SER A 54 31.66 5.29 -40.45
N ASP A 55 32.96 5.24 -40.76
CA ASP A 55 33.90 6.24 -40.23
C ASP A 55 33.93 7.58 -40.98
N ILE A 56 34.27 8.64 -40.23
CA ILE A 56 34.62 10.00 -40.68
C ILE A 56 33.52 10.76 -41.45
N MET A 57 32.68 11.55 -40.74
CA MET A 57 32.37 12.98 -41.05
C MET A 57 31.28 13.57 -40.12
N ALA A 58 31.08 14.89 -40.26
CA ALA A 58 30.17 15.82 -39.55
C ALA A 58 28.85 15.29 -38.93
N SER A 59 28.52 15.81 -37.75
CA SER A 59 27.29 15.53 -37.00
C SER A 59 26.07 16.33 -37.49
N SER A 60 25.48 15.93 -38.62
CA SER A 60 24.26 16.55 -39.19
C SER A 60 23.05 15.62 -39.35
N GLY A 61 23.20 14.31 -39.07
CA GLY A 61 22.22 13.27 -39.40
C GLY A 61 21.24 12.86 -38.30
N GLN A 62 20.71 13.78 -37.48
CA GLN A 62 19.68 13.43 -36.49
C GLN A 62 18.27 13.41 -37.12
N SER A 63 17.72 12.22 -37.34
CA SER A 63 16.31 12.05 -37.72
C SER A 63 15.42 11.94 -36.47
N VAL A 64 14.35 12.74 -36.44
CA VAL A 64 13.27 12.62 -35.44
C VAL A 64 12.43 11.40 -35.81
N LEU A 65 12.42 10.38 -34.95
CA LEU A 65 11.66 9.15 -35.14
C LEU A 65 10.24 9.25 -34.60
N CYS A 66 10.03 10.04 -33.55
CA CYS A 66 8.71 10.33 -32.97
C CYS A 66 8.72 11.64 -32.20
N VAL A 67 7.61 12.39 -32.30
CA VAL A 67 7.32 13.60 -31.53
C VAL A 67 6.25 13.28 -30.48
N TYR A 68 6.51 13.61 -29.21
CA TYR A 68 5.59 13.38 -28.11
C TYR A 68 5.01 14.71 -27.59
N ARG A 69 3.68 14.79 -27.48
CA ARG A 69 2.92 15.99 -27.10
C ARG A 69 2.09 15.72 -25.84
N TYR A 70 1.95 16.72 -24.99
CA TYR A 70 1.39 16.59 -23.64
C TYR A 70 0.24 17.58 -23.41
N ASP A 71 -0.72 17.20 -22.56
CA ASP A 71 -1.80 18.08 -22.11
C ASP A 71 -1.38 18.99 -20.94
N GLY A 72 -2.30 19.87 -20.51
CA GLY A 72 -2.09 20.79 -19.38
C GLY A 72 -2.01 20.14 -17.99
N LEU A 73 -2.06 18.80 -17.90
CA LEU A 73 -1.80 18.01 -16.69
C LEU A 73 -0.51 17.17 -16.84
N ASP A 74 0.35 17.52 -17.80
CA ASP A 74 1.59 16.84 -18.17
C ASP A 74 1.40 15.34 -18.50
N ARG A 75 0.22 14.96 -19.01
CA ARG A 75 -0.06 13.62 -19.53
C ARG A 75 0.18 13.59 -21.04
N LEU A 76 0.76 12.50 -21.53
CA LEU A 76 1.01 12.25 -22.95
C LEU A 76 -0.31 12.20 -23.73
N ALA A 77 -0.63 13.25 -24.48
CA ALA A 77 -1.89 13.38 -25.20
C ALA A 77 -1.80 12.83 -26.63
N ASP A 78 -0.61 12.84 -27.22
CA ASP A 78 -0.39 12.48 -28.62
C ASP A 78 1.07 12.07 -28.89
N CYS A 79 1.24 11.06 -29.76
CA CYS A 79 2.53 10.63 -30.31
C CYS A 79 2.45 10.67 -31.84
N ALA A 80 3.43 11.28 -32.50
CA ALA A 80 3.52 11.32 -33.95
C ALA A 80 4.84 10.68 -34.44
N PRO A 81 4.83 9.37 -34.76
CA PRO A 81 5.98 8.69 -35.37
C PRO A 81 6.21 9.15 -36.81
N ALA A 82 7.48 9.24 -37.22
CA ALA A 82 7.83 9.66 -38.56
C ALA A 82 7.28 8.69 -39.62
N GLY A 83 6.53 9.23 -40.60
CA GLY A 83 5.89 8.44 -41.65
C GLY A 83 4.66 7.63 -41.21
N GLN A 84 4.12 7.87 -40.01
CA GLN A 84 2.88 7.24 -39.53
C GLN A 84 1.84 8.31 -39.14
N GLY A 85 0.59 7.89 -38.98
CA GLY A 85 -0.47 8.78 -38.49
C GLY A 85 -0.33 9.09 -37.00
N ASP A 86 -0.65 10.33 -36.62
CA ASP A 86 -0.81 10.80 -35.23
C ASP A 86 -1.61 9.78 -34.40
N ASN A 87 -1.11 9.50 -33.20
CA ASN A 87 -1.68 8.55 -32.25
C ASN A 87 -2.06 9.29 -30.96
N ARG A 88 -3.37 9.49 -30.73
CA ARG A 88 -3.93 10.31 -29.65
C ARG A 88 -4.44 9.47 -28.48
N LEU A 89 -4.20 9.94 -27.27
CA LEU A 89 -4.46 9.23 -26.01
C LEU A 89 -5.48 10.00 -25.16
N PHE A 90 -6.53 9.29 -24.72
CA PHE A 90 -7.64 9.86 -23.96
C PHE A 90 -7.80 9.16 -22.61
N TYR A 91 -7.90 9.97 -21.55
CA TYR A 91 -7.80 9.51 -20.16
C TYR A 91 -9.12 9.66 -19.40
N GLN A 92 -9.57 8.58 -18.76
CA GLN A 92 -10.61 8.65 -17.74
C GLN A 92 -9.93 8.78 -16.36
N LYS A 93 -10.17 9.90 -15.66
CA LYS A 93 -9.40 10.30 -14.47
C LYS A 93 -7.88 10.33 -14.79
N SER A 94 -7.11 9.38 -14.26
CA SER A 94 -5.68 9.20 -14.49
C SER A 94 -5.31 7.94 -15.28
N ARG A 95 -6.29 7.22 -15.86
CA ARG A 95 -6.08 5.96 -16.59
C ARG A 95 -6.35 6.14 -18.08
N LEU A 96 -5.48 5.58 -18.93
CA LEU A 96 -5.72 5.50 -20.37
C LEU A 96 -6.99 4.68 -20.64
N ALA A 97 -7.96 5.31 -21.30
CA ALA A 97 -9.26 4.73 -21.61
C ALA A 97 -9.41 4.44 -23.11
N THR A 98 -9.00 5.40 -23.96
CA THR A 98 -9.09 5.27 -25.42
C THR A 98 -7.80 5.74 -26.08
N GLN A 99 -7.40 5.07 -27.16
CA GLN A 99 -6.29 5.42 -28.04
C GLN A 99 -6.83 5.46 -29.48
N ILE A 100 -6.52 6.50 -30.26
CA ILE A 100 -7.00 6.66 -31.64
C ILE A 100 -5.82 6.97 -32.57
N GLN A 101 -5.64 6.18 -33.62
CA GLN A 101 -4.62 6.37 -34.64
C GLN A 101 -5.26 6.24 -36.04
N GLY A 102 -5.44 7.36 -36.72
CA GLY A 102 -6.16 7.41 -38.00
C GLY A 102 -7.60 6.89 -37.86
N GLN A 103 -7.94 5.83 -38.60
CA GLN A 103 -9.25 5.16 -38.55
C GLN A 103 -9.33 4.02 -37.51
N ILE A 104 -8.24 3.75 -36.77
CA ILE A 104 -8.17 2.70 -35.77
C ILE A 104 -8.40 3.30 -34.38
N GLN A 105 -9.39 2.79 -33.65
CA GLN A 105 -9.63 3.08 -32.24
C GLN A 105 -9.39 1.83 -31.39
N TYR A 106 -8.74 2.02 -30.25
CA TYR A 106 -8.63 1.03 -29.18
C TYR A 106 -9.26 1.60 -27.90
N THR A 107 -10.20 0.88 -27.28
CA THR A 107 -10.82 1.24 -26.00
C THR A 107 -10.49 0.16 -24.98
N LEU A 108 -10.03 0.54 -23.78
CA LEU A 108 -9.66 -0.39 -22.72
C LEU A 108 -10.79 -0.53 -21.69
N LEU A 109 -11.38 -1.74 -21.62
CA LEU A 109 -12.36 -2.08 -20.59
C LEU A 109 -11.62 -2.42 -19.29
N ARG A 110 -11.83 -1.59 -18.26
CA ARG A 110 -11.28 -1.80 -16.91
C ARG A 110 -12.39 -1.65 -15.84
N THR A 111 -12.19 -2.30 -14.70
CA THR A 111 -12.83 -1.93 -13.43
C THR A 111 -11.89 -1.01 -12.63
N ASP A 112 -12.30 -0.57 -11.44
CA ASP A 112 -11.39 0.16 -10.55
C ASP A 112 -10.15 -0.67 -10.15
N GLU A 113 -10.21 -2.01 -10.15
CA GLU A 113 -9.09 -2.89 -9.75
C GLU A 113 -8.36 -3.58 -10.92
N TYR A 114 -9.02 -3.90 -12.04
CA TYR A 114 -8.47 -4.79 -13.09
C TYR A 114 -8.68 -4.29 -14.52
N LEU A 115 -7.72 -4.59 -15.40
CA LEU A 115 -7.84 -4.52 -16.87
C LEU A 115 -8.43 -5.84 -17.37
N LEU A 116 -9.53 -5.77 -18.15
CA LEU A 116 -10.34 -6.93 -18.55
C LEU A 116 -10.36 -7.20 -20.05
N ALA A 117 -10.45 -6.15 -20.88
CA ALA A 117 -10.46 -6.31 -22.34
C ALA A 117 -9.86 -5.09 -23.06
N GLN A 118 -9.40 -5.32 -24.29
CA GLN A 118 -9.25 -4.26 -25.30
C GLN A 118 -10.30 -4.49 -26.39
N TRP A 119 -11.14 -3.49 -26.62
CA TRP A 119 -12.00 -3.41 -27.80
C TRP A 119 -11.28 -2.62 -28.88
N ARG A 120 -11.28 -3.12 -30.12
CA ARG A 120 -10.70 -2.48 -31.29
C ARG A 120 -11.83 -2.16 -32.28
N MET A 121 -11.79 -0.98 -32.88
CA MET A 121 -12.63 -0.60 -34.02
C MET A 121 -11.74 -0.10 -35.16
N GLU A 122 -12.07 -0.52 -36.38
CA GLU A 122 -11.41 -0.12 -37.62
C GLU A 122 -12.45 -0.23 -38.75
N ASN A 123 -12.69 0.85 -39.50
CA ASN A 123 -13.59 0.86 -40.67
C ASN A 123 -14.96 0.21 -40.43
N ASN A 124 -15.61 0.58 -39.31
CA ASN A 124 -16.88 0.04 -38.80
C ASN A 124 -16.90 -1.47 -38.45
N GLN A 125 -15.78 -2.19 -38.60
CA GLN A 125 -15.59 -3.51 -38.01
C GLN A 125 -15.06 -3.37 -36.58
N SER A 126 -15.35 -4.35 -35.72
CA SER A 126 -14.88 -4.35 -34.33
C SER A 126 -14.46 -5.74 -33.85
N ASP A 127 -13.39 -5.77 -33.05
CA ASP A 127 -12.81 -6.94 -32.40
C ASP A 127 -12.71 -6.71 -30.88
N CYS A 128 -12.64 -7.77 -30.08
CA CYS A 128 -12.56 -7.71 -28.62
C CYS A 128 -11.60 -8.75 -28.06
N ALA A 129 -10.41 -8.30 -27.66
CA ALA A 129 -9.44 -9.12 -26.96
C ALA A 129 -9.75 -9.15 -25.45
N LEU A 130 -10.24 -10.28 -24.94
CA LEU A 130 -10.23 -10.55 -23.50
C LEU A 130 -8.78 -10.72 -23.01
N LEU A 131 -8.45 -10.12 -21.86
CA LEU A 131 -7.10 -10.02 -21.33
C LEU A 131 -7.00 -10.75 -19.99
N ALA A 132 -6.22 -11.82 -19.93
CA ALA A 132 -5.80 -12.42 -18.67
C ALA A 132 -4.62 -11.63 -18.10
N THR A 133 -4.78 -11.06 -16.92
CA THR A 133 -3.77 -10.20 -16.28
C THR A 133 -3.22 -10.79 -14.99
N ASP A 134 -1.96 -10.49 -14.70
CA ASP A 134 -1.34 -10.77 -13.40
C ASP A 134 -1.73 -9.73 -12.34
N GLN A 135 -1.13 -9.85 -11.16
CA GLN A 135 -1.40 -8.97 -10.03
C GLN A 135 -0.93 -7.50 -10.20
N GLN A 136 -0.14 -7.21 -11.24
CA GLN A 136 0.30 -5.86 -11.63
C GLN A 136 -0.51 -5.29 -12.80
N GLN A 137 -1.54 -6.02 -13.26
CA GLN A 137 -2.25 -5.81 -14.53
C GLN A 137 -1.42 -6.13 -15.80
N THR A 138 -0.27 -6.81 -15.68
CA THR A 138 0.50 -7.31 -16.84
C THR A 138 -0.33 -8.31 -17.61
N VAL A 139 -0.56 -8.10 -18.91
CA VAL A 139 -1.31 -9.05 -19.74
C VAL A 139 -0.43 -10.28 -20.01
N ILE A 140 -0.78 -11.41 -19.41
CA ILE A 140 -0.07 -12.69 -19.51
C ILE A 140 -0.72 -13.67 -20.50
N ALA A 141 -1.95 -13.41 -20.94
CA ALA A 141 -2.54 -14.08 -22.10
C ALA A 141 -3.67 -13.22 -22.71
N ALA A 142 -3.88 -13.35 -24.03
CA ALA A 142 -5.01 -12.78 -24.75
C ALA A 142 -5.27 -13.57 -26.05
N GLN A 143 -6.51 -13.64 -26.51
CA GLN A 143 -6.90 -14.30 -27.78
C GLN A 143 -6.37 -15.76 -27.93
N GLY A 144 -6.20 -16.48 -26.81
CA GLY A 144 -5.66 -17.85 -26.79
C GLY A 144 -4.12 -17.94 -26.81
N LEU A 145 -3.40 -16.83 -26.98
CA LEU A 145 -1.93 -16.76 -26.88
C LEU A 145 -1.50 -16.43 -25.45
N ALA A 146 -0.39 -17.02 -25.01
CA ALA A 146 0.25 -16.74 -23.73
C ALA A 146 1.53 -15.90 -23.91
N PHE A 147 1.76 -14.96 -23.01
CA PHE A 147 2.82 -13.96 -23.08
C PHE A 147 3.72 -14.04 -21.84
N ALA A 148 5.03 -13.83 -22.02
CA ALA A 148 6.02 -13.96 -20.95
C ALA A 148 6.96 -12.74 -20.91
N TYR A 149 7.21 -12.23 -19.71
CA TYR A 149 8.03 -11.05 -19.46
C TYR A 149 9.12 -11.40 -18.43
N MET A 150 10.28 -10.76 -18.57
CA MET A 150 11.27 -10.66 -17.51
C MET A 150 10.74 -9.80 -16.36
N PRO A 151 11.34 -9.87 -15.14
CA PRO A 151 10.89 -9.10 -13.98
C PRO A 151 10.76 -7.58 -14.20
N TYR A 152 11.51 -7.01 -15.15
CA TYR A 152 11.49 -5.59 -15.51
C TYR A 152 10.70 -5.30 -16.81
N GLY A 153 9.80 -6.20 -17.23
CA GLY A 153 8.90 -5.98 -18.37
C GLY A 153 9.49 -6.24 -19.76
N ASP A 154 10.77 -6.60 -19.86
CA ASP A 154 11.37 -7.00 -21.14
C ASP A 154 10.74 -8.30 -21.65
N HIS A 155 10.50 -8.41 -22.96
CA HIS A 155 9.83 -9.56 -23.57
C HIS A 155 10.31 -9.78 -25.01
N HIS A 156 10.23 -11.03 -25.47
CA HIS A 156 10.64 -11.37 -26.82
C HIS A 156 9.64 -10.78 -27.85
N PRO A 157 10.06 -10.16 -28.97
CA PRO A 157 9.15 -9.54 -29.94
C PRO A 157 8.11 -10.48 -30.58
N ALA A 158 8.34 -11.79 -30.55
CA ALA A 158 7.36 -12.79 -31.01
C ALA A 158 6.39 -13.27 -29.89
N ALA A 159 6.48 -12.72 -28.68
CA ALA A 159 5.71 -13.15 -27.50
C ALA A 159 4.46 -12.28 -27.22
N GLY A 160 3.92 -11.61 -28.23
CA GLY A 160 2.61 -10.94 -28.16
C GLY A 160 2.40 -9.86 -29.24
N PRO A 161 1.15 -9.48 -29.55
CA PRO A 161 0.88 -8.37 -30.46
C PRO A 161 1.23 -7.02 -29.80
N MET A 162 2.10 -6.21 -30.44
CA MET A 162 2.50 -4.85 -30.03
C MET A 162 1.34 -3.83 -29.92
N ASN A 163 0.11 -4.25 -30.22
CA ASN A 163 -1.12 -3.46 -30.14
C ASN A 163 -1.89 -3.66 -28.84
N LEU A 164 -1.60 -4.72 -28.08
CA LEU A 164 -2.19 -4.96 -26.76
C LEU A 164 -1.45 -4.18 -25.65
N PRO A 165 -2.08 -3.92 -24.50
CA PRO A 165 -1.35 -3.62 -23.27
C PRO A 165 -0.47 -4.81 -22.88
N GLY A 166 0.72 -4.55 -22.34
CA GLY A 166 1.69 -5.56 -21.89
C GLY A 166 2.00 -5.42 -20.39
N PHE A 167 3.29 -5.27 -20.05
CA PHE A 167 3.78 -5.10 -18.68
C PHE A 167 3.04 -4.01 -17.89
N THR A 168 2.61 -4.31 -16.67
CA THR A 168 1.81 -3.45 -15.78
C THR A 168 0.51 -2.88 -16.40
N GLY A 169 -0.01 -3.52 -17.46
CA GLY A 169 -1.17 -3.06 -18.20
C GLY A 169 -0.92 -1.79 -19.02
N GLN A 170 0.35 -1.53 -19.34
CA GLN A 170 0.84 -0.43 -20.18
C GLN A 170 1.25 -0.96 -21.55
N ARG A 171 1.00 -0.19 -22.60
CA ARG A 171 1.48 -0.52 -23.95
C ARG A 171 2.96 -0.11 -24.08
N VAL A 172 3.75 -0.93 -24.76
CA VAL A 172 5.13 -0.58 -25.12
C VAL A 172 5.10 0.48 -26.23
N ASP A 173 5.95 1.50 -26.13
CA ASP A 173 6.13 2.48 -27.20
C ASP A 173 6.83 1.81 -28.40
N PRO A 174 6.23 1.80 -29.60
CA PRO A 174 6.72 1.02 -30.73
C PRO A 174 7.97 1.61 -31.39
N VAL A 175 8.39 2.83 -31.02
CA VAL A 175 9.55 3.54 -31.60
C VAL A 175 10.81 3.34 -30.76
N THR A 176 10.64 3.17 -29.44
CA THR A 176 11.74 3.11 -28.47
C THR A 176 11.82 1.80 -27.68
N GLY A 177 10.77 0.97 -27.67
CA GLY A 177 10.71 -0.24 -26.85
C GLY A 177 10.56 0.04 -25.34
N HIS A 178 10.31 1.29 -24.95
CA HIS A 178 10.14 1.71 -23.56
C HIS A 178 8.67 1.67 -23.12
N TYR A 179 8.43 1.67 -21.81
CA TYR A 179 7.11 1.92 -21.24
C TYR A 179 7.02 3.38 -20.77
N LEU A 180 6.01 4.11 -21.25
CA LEU A 180 5.82 5.54 -20.95
C LEU A 180 4.98 5.70 -19.66
N LEU A 181 5.59 5.33 -18.53
CA LEU A 181 4.96 5.28 -17.21
C LEU A 181 4.59 6.67 -16.68
N GLY A 182 3.63 6.72 -15.75
CA GLY A 182 3.06 7.97 -15.28
C GLY A 182 2.31 8.75 -16.36
N ASN A 183 1.66 8.05 -17.29
CA ASN A 183 1.05 8.63 -18.49
C ASN A 183 2.05 9.46 -19.31
N GLY A 184 3.28 8.94 -19.48
CA GLY A 184 4.36 9.62 -20.19
C GLY A 184 5.23 10.55 -19.36
N TYR A 185 5.04 10.65 -18.03
CA TYR A 185 5.94 11.39 -17.15
C TYR A 185 7.38 10.89 -17.22
N ARG A 186 7.62 9.56 -17.28
CA ARG A 186 8.98 9.01 -17.50
C ARG A 186 8.99 7.78 -18.39
N ALA A 187 9.91 7.77 -19.35
CA ALA A 187 10.24 6.58 -20.12
C ALA A 187 11.04 5.59 -19.24
N PHE A 188 10.43 4.45 -18.94
CA PHE A 188 11.07 3.30 -18.30
C PHE A 188 11.62 2.36 -19.38
N ASN A 189 12.92 2.09 -19.32
CA ASN A 189 13.60 1.18 -20.23
C ASN A 189 13.68 -0.22 -19.58
N PRO A 190 12.98 -1.23 -20.12
CA PRO A 190 12.94 -2.57 -19.53
C PRO A 190 14.29 -3.30 -19.63
N VAL A 191 15.06 -3.05 -20.69
CA VAL A 191 16.39 -3.65 -20.93
C VAL A 191 17.44 -3.09 -19.96
N LEU A 192 17.40 -1.79 -19.68
CA LEU A 192 18.28 -1.13 -18.70
C LEU A 192 17.73 -1.19 -17.26
N MET A 193 16.52 -1.73 -17.07
CA MET A 193 15.87 -1.94 -15.77
C MET A 193 15.67 -0.65 -14.95
N ARG A 194 15.55 0.51 -15.62
CA ARG A 194 15.55 1.85 -15.01
C ARG A 194 14.75 2.87 -15.81
N PHE A 195 14.49 4.02 -15.20
CA PHE A 195 14.04 5.21 -15.93
C PHE A 195 15.21 5.87 -16.70
N ASN A 196 14.85 6.49 -17.83
CA ASN A 196 15.77 7.29 -18.65
C ASN A 196 15.93 8.72 -18.12
N SER A 197 15.00 9.22 -17.30
CA SER A 197 15.05 10.53 -16.62
C SER A 197 15.07 10.40 -15.09
N PRO A 198 15.73 11.35 -14.38
CA PRO A 198 15.67 11.41 -12.93
C PRO A 198 14.25 11.80 -12.47
N ASP A 199 13.85 11.34 -11.30
CA ASP A 199 12.62 11.80 -10.65
C ASP A 199 12.80 13.19 -10.04
N SER A 200 11.81 14.06 -10.22
CA SER A 200 11.72 15.35 -9.53
C SER A 200 11.46 15.24 -8.02
N LEU A 201 11.00 14.08 -7.54
CA LEU A 201 10.87 13.78 -6.10
C LEU A 201 12.12 13.10 -5.49
N SER A 202 13.22 12.98 -6.25
CA SER A 202 14.50 12.43 -5.77
C SER A 202 15.60 13.51 -5.68
N PRO A 203 16.63 13.33 -4.84
CA PRO A 203 16.85 12.21 -3.91
C PRO A 203 16.20 12.39 -2.53
N PHE A 204 15.66 13.58 -2.23
CA PHE A 204 15.26 13.99 -0.87
C PHE A 204 13.75 13.96 -0.60
N GLY A 205 12.91 13.66 -1.60
CA GLY A 205 11.46 13.49 -1.48
C GLY A 205 11.03 12.01 -1.54
N GLU A 206 9.77 11.78 -1.91
CA GLU A 206 9.15 10.43 -1.86
C GLU A 206 9.74 9.42 -2.85
N GLY A 207 10.41 9.87 -3.92
CA GLY A 207 11.11 8.98 -4.87
C GLY A 207 12.36 8.32 -4.28
N GLY A 208 12.90 8.87 -3.18
CA GLY A 208 14.09 8.35 -2.49
C GLY A 208 15.39 8.54 -3.29
N LEU A 209 16.49 7.98 -2.76
CA LEU A 209 17.85 8.35 -3.16
C LEU A 209 18.23 8.07 -4.62
N ASN A 210 17.69 7.01 -5.24
CA ASN A 210 18.02 6.66 -6.63
C ASN A 210 16.99 7.23 -7.61
N ALA A 211 17.25 8.43 -8.12
CA ALA A 211 16.37 9.15 -9.03
C ALA A 211 15.99 8.37 -10.31
N TYR A 212 16.73 7.35 -10.72
CA TYR A 212 16.45 6.53 -11.91
C TYR A 212 15.86 5.15 -11.59
N GLY A 213 15.75 4.77 -10.31
CA GLY A 213 15.41 3.42 -9.90
C GLY A 213 13.94 3.07 -10.16
N TYR A 214 13.68 1.97 -10.87
CA TYR A 214 12.33 1.40 -10.95
C TYR A 214 12.05 0.47 -9.76
N CYS A 215 10.88 0.59 -9.16
CA CYS A 215 10.40 -0.21 -8.01
C CYS A 215 11.32 -0.30 -6.78
N GLY A 216 12.36 0.54 -6.69
CA GLY A 216 13.43 0.38 -5.70
C GLY A 216 14.18 -0.95 -5.82
N GLY A 217 14.29 -1.50 -7.03
CA GLY A 217 14.98 -2.77 -7.33
C GLY A 217 14.13 -4.04 -7.19
N ASP A 218 12.86 -3.92 -6.83
CA ASP A 218 11.94 -5.06 -6.60
C ASP A 218 10.65 -4.93 -7.44
N PRO A 219 10.73 -5.11 -8.77
CA PRO A 219 9.56 -5.02 -9.67
C PRO A 219 8.69 -6.29 -9.63
N VAL A 220 9.04 -7.31 -8.85
CA VAL A 220 8.22 -8.53 -8.71
C VAL A 220 7.16 -8.33 -7.62
N ASN A 221 7.47 -7.57 -6.55
CA ASN A 221 6.57 -7.34 -5.43
C ASN A 221 6.02 -5.89 -5.36
N ARG A 222 6.33 -5.05 -6.36
CA ARG A 222 5.93 -3.64 -6.43
C ARG A 222 5.64 -3.24 -7.86
N MET A 223 4.79 -2.22 -8.01
CA MET A 223 4.56 -1.54 -9.29
C MET A 223 4.59 -0.01 -9.10
N ASP A 224 5.33 0.69 -9.95
CA ASP A 224 5.35 2.15 -10.02
C ASP A 224 4.53 2.63 -11.22
N ALA A 225 3.27 3.00 -10.96
CA ALA A 225 2.30 3.36 -11.99
C ALA A 225 2.32 4.86 -12.34
N ASN A 226 2.71 5.72 -11.39
CA ASN A 226 2.83 7.16 -11.60
C ASN A 226 4.24 7.58 -12.06
N GLY A 227 5.21 6.67 -12.07
CA GLY A 227 6.58 6.96 -12.43
C GLY A 227 7.33 7.75 -11.36
N HIS A 228 6.90 7.68 -10.09
CA HIS A 228 7.52 8.38 -8.95
C HIS A 228 7.76 7.43 -7.77
N VAL A 229 6.70 6.78 -7.28
CA VAL A 229 6.71 6.08 -5.99
C VAL A 229 6.12 4.67 -6.14
N PRO A 230 6.89 3.62 -5.84
CA PRO A 230 6.40 2.26 -6.01
C PRO A 230 5.33 1.87 -4.99
N SER A 231 4.18 1.48 -5.51
CA SER A 231 3.11 0.87 -4.71
C SER A 231 3.45 -0.60 -4.39
N LEU A 232 3.21 -1.00 -3.13
CA LEU A 232 3.45 -2.38 -2.69
C LEU A 232 2.28 -3.28 -3.10
N LEU A 233 2.57 -4.34 -3.85
CA LEU A 233 1.58 -5.32 -4.28
C LEU A 233 1.00 -6.08 -3.07
N ARG A 234 -0.33 -6.20 -3.01
CA ARG A 234 -1.06 -6.97 -1.98
C ARG A 234 -1.50 -8.33 -2.52
N PRO A 235 -0.71 -9.41 -2.39
CA PRO A 235 -1.01 -10.70 -3.02
C PRO A 235 -2.39 -11.24 -2.65
N LEU A 236 -3.25 -11.37 -3.67
CA LEU A 236 -4.67 -11.71 -3.56
C LEU A 236 -4.90 -12.96 -2.68
N LEU A 237 -4.06 -13.99 -2.87
CA LEU A 237 -4.08 -15.26 -2.12
C LEU A 237 -3.45 -15.20 -0.70
N LYS A 238 -3.07 -14.02 -0.20
CA LYS A 238 -2.64 -13.79 1.20
C LYS A 238 -3.51 -12.77 1.94
N VAL A 239 -4.43 -12.09 1.26
CA VAL A 239 -5.30 -11.06 1.86
C VAL A 239 -6.38 -11.63 2.79
N MET A 240 -6.60 -12.96 2.84
CA MET A 240 -7.33 -13.57 3.97
C MET A 240 -6.58 -13.52 5.32
N ARG A 241 -5.30 -13.12 5.37
CA ARG A 241 -4.57 -12.78 6.61
C ARG A 241 -4.55 -11.28 6.90
N PHE A 242 -5.70 -10.62 6.80
CA PHE A 242 -6.03 -9.66 7.85
C PHE A 242 -5.88 -10.36 9.21
N PHE A 243 -5.27 -9.76 10.25
CA PHE A 243 -5.68 -10.24 11.58
C PHE A 243 -7.10 -9.77 11.76
N LYS A 244 -8.00 -10.73 11.82
CA LYS A 244 -9.07 -10.67 12.80
C LYS A 244 -8.38 -10.48 14.16
N PRO A 245 -8.64 -9.39 14.90
CA PRO A 245 -8.06 -9.20 16.23
C PRO A 245 -8.27 -10.47 17.05
N LYS A 246 -7.26 -10.88 17.83
CA LYS A 246 -7.34 -12.14 18.57
C LYS A 246 -8.61 -12.14 19.43
N PRO A 247 -9.33 -13.28 19.52
CA PRO A 247 -10.47 -13.41 20.41
C PRO A 247 -10.09 -12.95 21.82
N ILE A 248 -10.83 -11.98 22.32
CA ILE A 248 -10.67 -11.47 23.69
C ILE A 248 -11.60 -12.25 24.61
N LYS A 249 -11.18 -12.51 25.84
CA LYS A 249 -11.86 -13.41 26.78
C LYS A 249 -12.16 -12.71 28.10
N ASN A 250 -13.12 -13.25 28.85
CA ASN A 250 -13.48 -12.80 30.19
C ASN A 250 -13.71 -11.27 30.24
N LEU A 251 -14.49 -10.79 29.27
CA LEU A 251 -14.93 -9.41 29.15
C LEU A 251 -15.84 -9.09 30.35
N LYS A 252 -15.44 -8.12 31.16
CA LYS A 252 -16.16 -7.67 32.35
C LYS A 252 -16.27 -6.14 32.36
N VAL A 253 -17.46 -5.62 32.57
CA VAL A 253 -17.67 -4.21 32.94
C VAL A 253 -17.29 -4.07 34.42
N ILE A 254 -16.38 -3.15 34.76
CA ILE A 254 -15.95 -2.90 36.15
C ILE A 254 -16.38 -1.52 36.66
N SER A 255 -16.69 -0.59 35.76
CA SER A 255 -17.42 0.64 36.03
C SER A 255 -18.15 1.07 34.74
N GLU A 256 -18.99 2.09 34.80
CA GLU A 256 -19.53 2.71 33.59
C GLU A 256 -18.35 3.16 32.70
N ASP A 257 -18.44 2.91 31.39
CA ASP A 257 -17.36 3.10 30.41
C ASP A 257 -15.99 2.41 30.67
N ILE A 258 -15.83 1.59 31.73
CA ILE A 258 -14.61 0.81 31.97
C ILE A 258 -14.86 -0.69 31.77
N VAL A 259 -14.39 -1.20 30.64
CA VAL A 259 -14.39 -2.64 30.30
C VAL A 259 -12.99 -3.22 30.47
N VAL A 260 -12.90 -4.37 31.13
CA VAL A 260 -11.68 -5.18 31.21
C VAL A 260 -11.83 -6.48 30.42
N PHE A 261 -10.75 -6.94 29.78
CA PHE A 261 -10.71 -8.24 29.10
C PHE A 261 -9.29 -8.82 29.00
N GLU A 262 -9.20 -10.13 28.83
CA GLU A 262 -7.95 -10.88 28.64
C GLU A 262 -7.61 -11.06 27.14
N ASP A 263 -6.32 -10.96 26.79
CA ASP A 263 -5.79 -11.43 25.51
C ASP A 263 -4.35 -11.94 25.62
N THR A 264 -3.73 -12.30 24.48
CA THR A 264 -2.37 -12.88 24.45
C THR A 264 -1.44 -12.11 23.52
N ALA A 265 -0.51 -11.35 24.09
CA ALA A 265 0.45 -10.51 23.38
C ALA A 265 1.83 -11.18 23.33
N ASN A 266 2.32 -11.51 22.13
CA ASN A 266 3.63 -12.15 21.90
C ASN A 266 3.89 -13.41 22.76
N GLY A 267 2.84 -14.19 23.04
CA GLY A 267 2.89 -15.40 23.87
C GLY A 267 2.53 -15.18 25.35
N ALA A 268 2.73 -13.97 25.87
CA ALA A 268 2.35 -13.60 27.23
C ALA A 268 0.84 -13.38 27.38
N LYS A 269 0.27 -13.78 28.53
CA LYS A 269 -1.06 -13.35 28.98
C LYS A 269 -1.05 -11.86 29.29
N ARG A 270 -2.12 -11.17 28.92
CA ARG A 270 -2.28 -9.74 29.17
C ARG A 270 -3.71 -9.40 29.60
N ILE A 271 -3.80 -8.61 30.67
CA ILE A 271 -5.03 -7.93 31.06
C ILE A 271 -5.10 -6.56 30.36
N ASN A 272 -6.29 -6.17 29.94
CA ASN A 272 -6.53 -4.95 29.16
C ASN A 272 -7.62 -4.13 29.83
N PHE A 273 -7.33 -2.86 30.13
CA PHE A 273 -8.32 -1.88 30.58
C PHE A 273 -8.69 -1.02 29.39
N PHE A 274 -9.99 -0.86 29.13
CA PHE A 274 -10.52 -0.17 27.97
C PHE A 274 -11.62 0.80 28.42
N GLY A 275 -11.40 2.08 28.12
CA GLY A 275 -12.24 3.19 28.56
C GLY A 275 -11.77 4.50 27.92
N HIS A 276 -12.26 5.63 28.41
CA HIS A 276 -11.88 6.96 27.91
C HIS A 276 -10.78 7.59 28.78
N GLY A 277 -9.93 8.40 28.17
CA GLY A 277 -8.93 9.22 28.87
C GLY A 277 -9.34 10.68 28.80
N ASN A 278 -9.32 11.39 29.93
CA ASN A 278 -9.72 12.79 30.01
C ASN A 278 -8.80 13.67 29.13
N ARG A 279 -9.35 14.74 28.55
CA ARG A 279 -8.56 15.73 27.79
C ARG A 279 -7.88 16.75 28.70
N VAL A 280 -8.46 17.01 29.87
CA VAL A 280 -7.84 17.79 30.95
C VAL A 280 -6.82 16.90 31.67
N LYS A 281 -5.76 17.50 32.23
CA LYS A 281 -4.80 16.81 33.10
C LYS A 281 -5.13 17.07 34.57
N GLU A 282 -5.03 16.03 35.39
CA GLU A 282 -5.18 16.07 36.84
C GLU A 282 -3.94 15.42 37.46
N HIS A 283 -3.39 16.02 38.50
CA HIS A 283 -2.17 15.55 39.19
C HIS A 283 -0.97 15.22 38.27
N GLY A 284 -0.87 15.91 37.13
CA GLY A 284 0.20 15.74 36.15
C GLY A 284 -0.07 14.76 35.01
N TYR A 285 -1.15 13.96 35.05
CA TYR A 285 -1.50 12.96 34.05
C TYR A 285 -2.91 13.14 33.47
N HIS A 286 -3.26 12.34 32.47
CA HIS A 286 -4.63 12.21 31.98
C HIS A 286 -5.34 11.05 32.68
N PRO A 287 -6.32 11.29 33.58
CA PRO A 287 -7.06 10.22 34.25
C PRO A 287 -7.97 9.46 33.28
N ILE A 288 -8.44 8.27 33.71
CA ILE A 288 -9.59 7.64 33.05
C ILE A 288 -10.85 8.43 33.42
N ILE A 289 -11.71 8.70 32.45
CA ILE A 289 -12.99 9.38 32.64
C ILE A 289 -14.16 8.45 32.33
N THR A 290 -15.17 8.51 33.19
CA THR A 290 -16.47 7.83 33.08
C THR A 290 -17.59 8.87 33.15
N ALA A 291 -18.86 8.45 33.05
CA ALA A 291 -19.99 9.36 33.18
C ALA A 291 -20.11 10.03 34.57
N ASP A 292 -19.68 9.33 35.63
CA ASP A 292 -19.78 9.76 37.03
C ASP A 292 -18.54 10.50 37.57
N ARG A 293 -17.31 10.15 37.12
CA ARG A 293 -16.07 10.69 37.70
C ARG A 293 -14.82 10.48 36.85
N ASN A 294 -13.69 10.98 37.38
CA ASN A 294 -12.35 10.57 36.97
C ASN A 294 -11.78 9.50 37.92
N PHE A 295 -10.89 8.67 37.41
CA PHE A 295 -10.12 7.68 38.15
C PHE A 295 -8.62 7.96 38.05
N SER A 296 -7.92 7.93 39.18
CA SER A 296 -6.45 7.88 39.27
C SER A 296 -5.91 6.46 38.97
N PRO A 297 -4.58 6.30 38.78
CA PRO A 297 -3.93 4.98 38.71
C PRO A 297 -4.26 4.09 39.92
N ASP A 298 -4.21 4.61 41.14
CA ASP A 298 -4.52 3.88 42.37
C ASP A 298 -5.99 3.50 42.48
N GLN A 299 -6.90 4.40 42.08
CA GLN A 299 -8.34 4.13 42.06
C GLN A 299 -8.69 3.05 41.02
N LEU A 300 -8.01 3.04 39.87
CA LEU A 300 -8.12 1.95 38.89
C LEU A 300 -7.58 0.64 39.44
N ASN A 301 -6.44 0.66 40.15
CA ASN A 301 -5.85 -0.52 40.77
C ASN A 301 -6.78 -1.13 41.83
N HIS A 302 -7.31 -0.28 42.72
CA HIS A 302 -8.29 -0.69 43.73
C HIS A 302 -9.59 -1.21 43.11
N LEU A 303 -10.14 -0.53 42.09
CA LEU A 303 -11.31 -1.00 41.34
C LEU A 303 -11.06 -2.35 40.67
N ALA A 304 -9.85 -2.58 40.15
CA ALA A 304 -9.48 -3.84 39.54
C ALA A 304 -9.45 -4.98 40.57
N ALA A 305 -8.81 -4.74 41.72
CA ALA A 305 -8.72 -5.69 42.82
C ALA A 305 -10.10 -6.05 43.39
N THR A 306 -10.95 -5.07 43.69
CA THR A 306 -12.34 -5.34 44.15
C THR A 306 -13.21 -5.97 43.07
N SER A 307 -12.87 -5.78 41.80
CA SER A 307 -13.47 -6.52 40.67
C SER A 307 -12.94 -7.94 40.49
N GLY A 308 -12.04 -8.43 41.36
CA GLY A 308 -11.47 -9.78 41.30
C GLY A 308 -10.36 -9.95 40.25
N ILE A 309 -9.74 -8.85 39.79
CA ILE A 309 -8.60 -8.89 38.88
C ILE A 309 -7.32 -9.05 39.71
N ASP A 310 -6.76 -10.25 39.66
CA ASP A 310 -5.43 -10.58 40.17
C ASP A 310 -4.39 -10.32 39.08
N PHE A 311 -3.45 -9.40 39.33
CA PHE A 311 -2.44 -8.99 38.37
C PHE A 311 -1.32 -10.02 38.15
N ASP A 312 -1.05 -10.93 39.09
CA ASP A 312 0.03 -11.94 38.96
C ASP A 312 -0.32 -13.04 37.96
N LYS A 313 -1.60 -13.18 37.62
CA LYS A 313 -2.07 -14.02 36.50
C LYS A 313 -1.62 -13.51 35.11
N TYR A 314 -1.03 -12.32 35.01
CA TYR A 314 -0.66 -11.65 33.76
C TYR A 314 0.79 -11.14 33.77
N GLN A 315 1.54 -11.37 32.69
CA GLN A 315 2.90 -10.82 32.60
C GLN A 315 2.93 -9.36 32.13
N LYS A 316 1.83 -8.84 31.55
CA LYS A 316 1.77 -7.51 30.91
C LYS A 316 0.37 -6.89 31.05
N ILE A 317 0.30 -5.57 30.98
CA ILE A 317 -0.93 -4.78 31.00
C ILE A 317 -1.03 -3.98 29.68
N ARG A 318 -2.26 -3.64 29.25
CA ARG A 318 -2.50 -2.56 28.28
C ARG A 318 -3.63 -1.65 28.75
N LEU A 319 -3.38 -0.34 28.72
CA LEU A 319 -4.40 0.69 28.82
C LEU A 319 -4.80 1.11 27.40
N VAL A 320 -6.06 0.87 27.02
CA VAL A 320 -6.65 1.31 25.76
C VAL A 320 -7.47 2.56 26.04
N MET A 321 -6.80 3.69 26.26
CA MET A 321 -7.43 4.98 26.51
C MET A 321 -6.53 6.14 26.04
N CYS A 322 -7.14 7.26 25.68
CA CYS A 322 -6.49 8.44 25.12
C CYS A 322 -5.44 9.03 26.07
N ASN A 323 -4.29 9.45 25.53
CA ASN A 323 -3.21 10.13 26.25
C ASN A 323 -2.62 9.38 27.47
N SER A 324 -2.95 8.09 27.63
CA SER A 324 -2.50 7.24 28.74
C SER A 324 -0.98 7.15 28.93
N GLY A 325 -0.20 7.39 27.87
CA GLY A 325 1.27 7.44 27.89
C GLY A 325 1.86 8.83 27.63
N SER A 326 1.03 9.88 27.58
CA SER A 326 1.48 11.27 27.58
C SER A 326 2.09 11.62 28.94
N GLU A 327 3.00 12.60 29.00
CA GLU A 327 3.70 13.05 30.23
C GLU A 327 4.83 12.11 30.72
N GLY A 328 5.21 11.08 29.95
CA GLY A 328 6.44 10.32 30.16
C GLY A 328 6.43 9.48 31.44
N SER A 329 7.38 9.70 32.35
CA SER A 329 7.40 9.08 33.69
C SER A 329 6.27 9.60 34.60
N GLY A 330 5.77 10.81 34.36
CA GLY A 330 4.56 11.32 35.02
C GLY A 330 3.25 10.80 34.40
N SER A 331 3.30 9.93 33.39
CA SER A 331 2.10 9.42 32.72
C SER A 331 1.28 8.49 33.61
N PHE A 332 -0.04 8.44 33.37
CA PHE A 332 -0.93 7.47 34.03
C PHE A 332 -0.38 6.04 33.92
N ALA A 333 0.16 5.68 32.75
CA ALA A 333 0.70 4.35 32.49
C ALA A 333 2.06 4.06 33.15
N ALA A 334 2.87 5.07 33.43
CA ALA A 334 4.09 4.92 34.23
C ALA A 334 3.73 4.63 35.68
N LEU A 335 2.92 5.50 36.30
CA LEU A 335 2.41 5.34 37.66
C LEU A 335 1.68 3.99 37.83
N PHE A 336 0.84 3.60 36.86
CA PHE A 336 0.17 2.30 36.90
C PHE A 336 1.13 1.11 36.70
N SER A 337 2.28 1.30 36.02
CA SER A 337 3.34 0.28 35.91
C SER A 337 4.12 0.11 37.21
N GLU A 338 4.28 1.19 37.98
CA GLU A 338 4.89 1.19 39.31
C GLU A 338 3.94 0.54 40.33
N ILE A 339 2.67 0.96 40.37
CA ILE A 339 1.65 0.42 41.30
C ILE A 339 1.42 -1.09 41.10
N THR A 340 1.34 -1.56 39.84
CA THR A 340 1.06 -2.97 39.54
C THR A 340 2.30 -3.85 39.43
N GLN A 341 3.49 -3.25 39.38
CA GLN A 341 4.77 -3.92 39.10
C GLN A 341 4.76 -4.75 37.79
N LYS A 342 3.90 -4.44 36.81
CA LYS A 342 3.83 -5.11 35.50
C LYS A 342 4.09 -4.10 34.36
N PRO A 343 4.78 -4.48 33.27
CA PRO A 343 4.92 -3.64 32.08
C PRO A 343 3.57 -3.19 31.49
N VAL A 344 3.33 -1.88 31.43
CA VAL A 344 2.10 -1.25 30.91
C VAL A 344 2.31 -0.71 29.50
N LYS A 345 1.52 -1.21 28.53
CA LYS A 345 1.39 -0.57 27.20
C LYS A 345 0.30 0.50 27.19
N SER A 346 0.61 1.68 26.68
CA SER A 346 -0.25 2.86 26.64
C SER A 346 -0.04 3.68 25.36
N TYR A 347 -0.63 4.88 25.27
CA TYR A 347 -0.68 5.71 24.05
C TYR A 347 -0.48 7.21 24.34
N ILE A 348 0.43 7.87 23.61
CA ILE A 348 0.81 9.30 23.78
C ILE A 348 -0.14 10.25 23.01
N SER A 349 -1.39 9.83 22.77
CA SER A 349 -2.36 10.54 21.92
C SER A 349 -3.76 9.89 22.01
N LYS A 350 -4.74 10.44 21.27
CA LYS A 350 -6.08 9.87 21.10
C LYS A 350 -6.01 8.42 20.60
N VAL A 351 -6.94 7.55 21.00
CA VAL A 351 -6.99 6.15 20.55
C VAL A 351 -8.31 5.90 19.82
N PHE A 352 -8.25 5.37 18.60
CA PHE A 352 -9.43 5.06 17.78
C PHE A 352 -9.66 3.54 17.72
N VAL A 353 -10.92 3.12 17.87
CA VAL A 353 -11.35 1.71 18.04
C VAL A 353 -12.60 1.39 17.22
N ASP A 354 -12.76 0.13 16.79
CA ASP A 354 -13.91 -0.24 15.95
C ASP A 354 -15.24 -0.27 16.70
N ARG A 355 -15.22 -0.44 18.02
CA ARG A 355 -16.33 -0.26 18.97
C ARG A 355 -15.78 0.41 20.22
N GLY A 356 -16.48 1.40 20.76
CA GLY A 356 -16.13 2.05 22.04
C GLY A 356 -16.42 1.15 23.25
N PRO A 357 -15.96 1.55 24.45
CA PRO A 357 -16.15 0.78 25.69
C PRO A 357 -17.65 0.58 26.00
N GLU A 358 -18.45 1.65 25.89
CA GLU A 358 -19.91 1.67 25.98
C GLU A 358 -20.54 0.63 25.05
N LYS A 359 -20.07 0.55 23.79
CA LYS A 359 -20.63 -0.43 22.85
C LYS A 359 -20.28 -1.87 23.22
N ILE A 360 -19.09 -2.14 23.78
CA ILE A 360 -18.74 -3.46 24.30
C ILE A 360 -19.52 -3.77 25.59
N ALA A 361 -19.66 -2.81 26.51
CA ALA A 361 -20.46 -2.94 27.72
C ALA A 361 -21.91 -3.32 27.40
N SER A 362 -22.56 -2.62 26.45
CA SER A 362 -23.92 -2.96 25.99
C SER A 362 -24.04 -4.37 25.41
N MET A 363 -22.99 -4.92 24.78
CA MET A 363 -22.99 -6.30 24.30
C MET A 363 -22.91 -7.32 25.44
N ILE A 364 -22.18 -6.99 26.53
CA ILE A 364 -22.07 -7.81 27.74
C ILE A 364 -23.40 -7.80 28.50
N THR A 365 -23.92 -6.61 28.83
CA THR A 365 -25.16 -6.44 29.59
C THR A 365 -26.36 -7.08 28.89
N ASN A 366 -26.51 -6.87 27.58
CA ASN A 366 -27.65 -7.38 26.81
C ASN A 366 -27.43 -8.81 26.27
N LYS A 367 -26.41 -9.54 26.78
CA LYS A 367 -26.06 -10.92 26.37
C LYS A 367 -26.03 -11.17 24.85
N SER A 368 -25.50 -10.22 24.07
CA SER A 368 -25.55 -10.25 22.61
C SER A 368 -24.93 -11.53 22.01
N ASP A 369 -25.56 -12.09 20.97
CA ASP A 369 -25.10 -13.28 20.23
C ASP A 369 -23.71 -13.13 19.60
N SER A 370 -23.20 -11.90 19.48
CA SER A 370 -21.83 -11.65 19.06
C SER A 370 -20.78 -11.97 20.13
N ILE A 371 -21.18 -12.21 21.38
CA ILE A 371 -20.36 -12.73 22.48
C ILE A 371 -20.76 -14.20 22.71
N ARG A 372 -19.77 -15.10 22.69
CA ARG A 372 -19.98 -16.49 23.11
C ARG A 372 -19.91 -16.56 24.64
N TRP A 373 -21.01 -16.92 25.26
CA TRP A 373 -21.10 -17.21 26.69
C TRP A 373 -20.67 -18.65 26.97
N LEU A 374 -20.05 -18.88 28.13
CA LEU A 374 -19.41 -20.14 28.53
C LEU A 374 -19.65 -20.40 30.02
N ASP A 375 -19.55 -21.67 30.42
CA ASP A 375 -19.80 -22.10 31.80
C ASP A 375 -18.85 -21.45 32.82
N GLY A 376 -19.35 -21.28 34.04
CA GLY A 376 -18.62 -20.57 35.11
C GLY A 376 -18.48 -19.07 34.86
N GLY A 377 -19.45 -18.43 34.18
CA GLY A 377 -19.51 -16.99 33.96
C GLY A 377 -18.48 -16.44 32.95
N LYS A 378 -17.81 -17.32 32.21
CA LYS A 378 -16.80 -16.94 31.21
C LYS A 378 -17.47 -16.49 29.92
N ASN A 379 -16.78 -15.68 29.14
CA ASN A 379 -17.25 -15.25 27.83
C ASN A 379 -16.07 -15.00 26.86
N GLN A 380 -16.37 -14.95 25.56
CA GLN A 380 -15.38 -14.73 24.51
C GLN A 380 -15.98 -13.91 23.36
N TYR A 381 -15.19 -12.98 22.82
CA TYR A 381 -15.56 -12.15 21.67
C TYR A 381 -14.60 -12.39 20.51
N ASP A 382 -15.02 -13.23 19.55
CA ASP A 382 -14.16 -13.76 18.48
C ASP A 382 -13.71 -12.73 17.43
N LYS A 383 -14.37 -11.56 17.40
CA LYS A 383 -13.97 -10.42 16.55
C LYS A 383 -12.83 -9.59 17.20
N GLY A 384 -12.59 -9.75 18.51
CA GLY A 384 -11.61 -9.03 19.32
C GLY A 384 -11.78 -7.50 19.32
N LEU A 385 -10.80 -6.78 19.88
CA LEU A 385 -10.78 -5.30 19.85
C LEU A 385 -9.77 -4.79 18.80
N ASN A 386 -10.24 -3.96 17.88
CA ASN A 386 -9.48 -3.49 16.73
C ASN A 386 -9.10 -2.00 16.94
N ILE A 387 -7.80 -1.66 16.98
CA ILE A 387 -7.31 -0.29 17.26
C ILE A 387 -6.72 0.30 15.98
N VAL A 388 -7.22 1.44 15.48
CA VAL A 388 -6.76 2.01 14.19
C VAL A 388 -5.29 2.40 14.27
N LYS A 389 -4.49 1.98 13.27
CA LYS A 389 -3.05 2.29 13.16
C LYS A 389 -2.72 3.23 11.99
N LYS A 390 -3.74 3.94 11.51
CA LYS A 390 -3.75 4.82 10.34
C LYS A 390 -4.51 6.10 10.66
N ASN A 391 -4.37 7.12 9.81
CA ASN A 391 -5.21 8.30 9.90
C ASN A 391 -6.68 7.92 9.62
N VAL A 392 -7.60 8.40 10.46
CA VAL A 392 -9.06 8.17 10.37
C VAL A 392 -9.78 9.28 9.60
N HIS A 393 -9.10 10.37 9.26
CA HIS A 393 -9.68 11.48 8.52
C HIS A 393 -9.81 11.16 7.02
N ALA A 394 -11.00 11.46 6.47
CA ALA A 394 -11.29 11.24 5.06
C ALA A 394 -10.53 12.23 4.15
N PRO A 395 -10.20 11.84 2.90
CA PRO A 395 -9.68 12.75 1.89
C PRO A 395 -10.57 14.00 1.75
N GLY A 396 -9.95 15.16 1.55
CA GLY A 396 -10.65 16.45 1.45
C GLY A 396 -10.89 17.16 2.79
N SER A 397 -10.75 16.48 3.94
CA SER A 397 -10.73 17.17 5.23
C SER A 397 -9.31 17.62 5.60
N PHE A 398 -9.11 18.91 5.88
CA PHE A 398 -7.79 19.50 6.22
C PHE A 398 -7.20 19.03 7.57
N LYS A 399 -7.76 17.98 8.19
CA LYS A 399 -7.36 17.41 9.49
C LYS A 399 -6.29 16.32 9.38
N PHE A 400 -5.63 16.20 8.22
CA PHE A 400 -4.68 15.13 7.89
C PHE A 400 -3.39 15.10 8.75
N LYS A 401 -3.12 16.12 9.59
CA LYS A 401 -1.90 16.20 10.42
C LYS A 401 -1.99 15.52 11.80
N GLU A 402 -3.18 15.17 12.32
CA GLU A 402 -3.31 14.54 13.64
C GLU A 402 -3.05 13.01 13.65
N PHE A 403 -1.79 12.62 13.54
CA PHE A 403 -1.38 11.21 13.65
C PHE A 403 -1.43 10.71 15.12
N SER A 404 -2.31 9.75 15.40
CA SER A 404 -2.68 9.35 16.77
C SER A 404 -2.29 7.91 17.20
N TYR A 405 -1.68 7.07 16.36
CA TYR A 405 -1.18 5.76 16.82
C TYR A 405 0.26 5.85 17.32
N LYS A 406 0.45 6.44 18.51
CA LYS A 406 1.75 6.53 19.20
C LYS A 406 1.79 5.65 20.45
N PRO A 407 2.00 4.32 20.32
CA PRO A 407 2.08 3.44 21.48
C PRO A 407 3.43 3.55 22.19
N VAL A 408 3.40 3.59 23.52
CA VAL A 408 4.58 3.48 24.38
C VAL A 408 4.41 2.28 25.33
N VAL A 409 5.51 1.81 25.92
CA VAL A 409 5.49 0.77 26.95
C VAL A 409 6.34 1.25 28.11
N HIS A 410 5.70 1.41 29.27
CA HIS A 410 6.39 1.65 30.53
C HIS A 410 6.78 0.29 31.11
N GLN A 411 7.98 0.24 31.65
CA GLN A 411 8.55 -0.92 32.33
C GLN A 411 9.17 -0.39 33.61
N LEU A 412 9.28 -1.24 34.62
CA LEU A 412 10.15 -0.96 35.76
C LEU A 412 11.57 -0.78 35.22
N THR A 413 12.21 0.33 35.55
CA THR A 413 13.67 0.44 35.43
C THR A 413 14.28 -0.47 36.48
N GLU A 414 15.14 -1.39 36.05
CA GLU A 414 16.09 -2.04 36.95
C GLU A 414 16.98 -0.93 37.56
N LEU A 415 17.13 -0.96 38.89
CA LEU A 415 17.94 -0.03 39.69
C LEU A 415 19.38 -0.54 39.84
#